data_AF-A0A7X6PEG0-F1
#
_entry.id   AF-A0A7X6PEG0-F1
#
_cell.length_a   1.000
_cell.length_b   1.000
_cell.length_c   1.000
_cell.angle_alpha   90.00
_cell.angle_beta   90.00
_cell.angle_gamma   90.00
#
_symmetry.space_group_name_H-M   'P 1'
#
loop_
_entity.id
_entity.type
_entity.pdbx_description
1 polymer ?
#
loop_
_entity_poly.entity_id
_entity_poly.type
_entity_poly.pdbx_seq_one_letter_code
_entity_poly.pdbx_strand_id
1 'polypeptide(L)' 'MEKRGLNKVDLIFEKVDLEEVLKVAYNLPQAEIIQKVLDSGLKGRGGAGFPT' A
#
# COMPACT_ATOMS: atom_id res chain seq x y z
N MET A 1 -0.42 0.92 -23.40
CA MET A 1 0.51 0.35 -22.39
C MET A 1 0.05 -1.07 -22.11
N GLU A 2 0.86 -2.07 -22.49
CA GLU A 2 0.57 -3.48 -22.17
C GLU A 2 0.44 -3.64 -20.65
N LYS A 3 -0.68 -4.21 -20.19
CA LYS A 3 -0.90 -4.57 -18.79
C LYS A 3 -0.05 -5.80 -18.47
N ARG A 4 1.26 -5.64 -18.30
CA ARG A 4 2.09 -6.67 -17.66
C ARG A 4 1.58 -6.83 -16.23
N GLY A 5 1.05 -8.00 -15.91
CA GLY A 5 0.62 -8.32 -14.55
C GLY A 5 1.79 -8.16 -13.59
N LEU A 6 1.65 -7.29 -12.59
CA LEU A 6 2.64 -7.12 -11.53
C LEU A 6 2.74 -8.43 -10.75
N ASN A 7 3.91 -9.07 -10.74
CA ASN A 7 4.15 -10.18 -9.83
C ASN A 7 4.37 -9.60 -8.42
N LYS A 8 4.01 -10.36 -7.38
CA LYS A 8 4.22 -9.93 -5.99
C LYS A 8 5.68 -9.55 -5.68
N VAL A 9 6.63 -10.17 -6.38
CA VAL A 9 8.06 -9.89 -6.23
C VAL A 9 8.45 -8.53 -6.81
N ASP A 10 7.77 -8.09 -7.87
CA ASP A 10 8.06 -6.82 -8.54
C ASP A 10 7.74 -5.63 -7.61
N LEU A 11 6.72 -5.78 -6.75
CA LEU A 11 6.32 -4.79 -5.75
C LEU A 11 7.26 -4.74 -4.53
N ILE A 12 7.95 -5.83 -4.20
CA ILE A 12 8.85 -5.91 -3.03
C ILE A 12 10.16 -5.17 -3.30
N PHE A 13 10.63 -5.21 -4.55
CA PHE A 13 11.87 -4.55 -4.97
C PHE A 13 11.63 -3.24 -5.72
N GLU A 14 10.37 -2.77 -5.74
CA GLU A 14 10.05 -1.48 -6.32
C GLU A 14 10.76 -0.38 -5.53
N LYS A 15 11.39 0.54 -6.26
CA LYS A 15 11.98 1.72 -5.63
C LYS A 15 10.85 2.64 -5.21
N VAL A 16 10.70 2.82 -3.90
CA VAL A 16 9.74 3.75 -3.32
C VAL A 16 10.49 4.98 -2.79
N ASP A 17 9.98 6.17 -3.10
CA ASP A 17 10.41 7.40 -2.45
C ASP A 17 9.69 7.53 -1.10
N LEU A 18 10.42 7.23 -0.03
CA LEU A 18 9.86 7.24 1.33
C LEU A 18 9.49 8.64 1.81
N GLU A 19 10.23 9.67 1.38
CA GLU A 19 9.97 11.04 1.81
C GLU A 19 8.66 11.54 1.20
N GLU A 20 8.46 11.29 -0.10
CA GLU A 20 7.24 11.68 -0.77
C GLU A 20 6.01 10.94 -0.23
N VAL A 21 6.14 9.62 0.03
CA VAL A 21 5.06 8.84 0.66
C VAL A 21 4.68 9.42 2.03
N LEU A 22 5.67 9.79 2.84
CA LEU A 22 5.42 10.37 4.16
C LEU A 22 4.76 11.74 4.06
N LYS A 23 5.20 12.61 3.15
CA LYS A 23 4.58 13.93 2.92
C LYS A 23 3.11 13.78 2.50
N VAL A 24 2.81 12.87 1.58
CA VAL A 24 1.42 12.60 1.19
C VAL A 24 0.61 12.12 2.38
N ALA A 25 1.09 11.10 3.11
CA ALA A 25 0.38 10.55 4.26
C ALA A 25 0.16 11.58 5.38
N TYR A 26 1.15 12.42 5.68
CA TYR A 26 1.07 13.43 6.73
C TYR A 26 0.01 14.50 6.45
N ASN A 27 -0.23 14.82 5.18
CA ASN A 27 -1.21 15.82 4.77
C ASN A 27 -2.63 15.26 4.56
N LEU A 28 -2.82 13.93 4.67
CA LEU A 28 -4.13 13.31 4.52
C LEU A 28 -4.89 13.28 5.86
N PRO A 29 -6.22 13.49 5.85
CA PRO A 29 -7.05 13.17 7.00
C PRO A 29 -6.89 11.70 7.37
N GLN A 30 -6.82 11.41 8.67
CA GLN A 30 -6.64 10.03 9.16
C GLN A 30 -7.68 9.04 8.62
N ALA A 31 -8.93 9.48 8.46
CA ALA A 31 -10.00 8.67 7.88
C ALA A 31 -9.70 8.25 6.43
N GLU A 32 -9.07 9.12 5.64
CA GLU A 32 -8.70 8.79 4.25
C GLU A 32 -7.54 7.80 4.19
N ILE A 33 -6.59 7.87 5.13
CA ILE A 33 -5.51 6.88 5.24
C ILE A 33 -6.11 5.50 5.53
N ILE A 34 -7.03 5.42 6.49
CA ILE A 34 -7.75 4.16 6.82
C ILE A 34 -8.49 3.63 5.60
N GLN A 35 -9.26 4.48 4.90
CA GLN A 35 -10.02 4.05 3.73
C GLN A 35 -9.10 3.52 2.62
N LYS A 36 -7.97 4.19 2.36
CA LYS A 36 -6.97 3.72 1.38
C LYS A 36 -6.39 2.36 1.73
N VAL A 37 -6.13 2.09 3.02
CA VAL A 37 -5.64 0.77 3.46
C VAL A 37 -6.70 -0.30 3.26
N LEU A 38 -7.96 -0.02 3.62
CA LEU A 38 -9.09 -0.93 3.39
C LEU A 38 -9.28 -1.24 1.89
N ASP A 39 -9.28 -0.20 1.05
CA ASP A 39 -9.46 -0.32 -0.40
C ASP A 39 -8.31 -1.08 -1.08
N SER A 40 -7.12 -1.05 -0.49
CA SER A 40 -5.96 -1.83 -0.99
C SER A 40 -6.12 -3.34 -0.80
N GLY A 41 -7.05 -3.77 0.08
CA GLY A 41 -7.22 -5.17 0.46
C GLY A 41 -6.01 -5.73 1.24
N LEU A 42 -5.23 -4.87 1.90
CA LEU A 42 -4.12 -5.29 2.75
C LEU A 42 -4.62 -6.24 3.85
N LYS A 43 -3.85 -7.29 4.10
CA LYS A 43 -4.13 -8.30 5.13
C LYS A 43 -2.95 -8.42 6.07
N GLY A 44 -3.22 -8.60 7.36
CA GLY A 44 -2.21 -8.84 8.37
C GLY A 44 -1.35 -10.04 7.97
N ARG A 45 -0.03 -9.79 7.84
CA ARG A 45 0.94 -10.81 7.41
C ARG A 45 1.41 -11.72 8.55
N GLY A 46 0.85 -11.57 9.76
CA GLY A 46 1.12 -12.42 10.92
C GLY A 46 0.45 -13.82 10.89
N GLY A 47 -0.15 -14.22 9.76
CA GLY A 47 -0.70 -15.57 9.56
C GLY A 47 -2.23 -15.66 9.60
N ALA A 48 -2.91 -14.82 10.40
CA ALA A 48 -4.37 -14.85 10.52
C ALA A 48 -5.10 -14.24 9.30
N GLY A 49 -4.46 -13.34 8.56
CA GLY A 49 -5.01 -12.78 7.33
C GLY A 49 -6.21 -11.83 7.52
N PHE A 50 -6.41 -11.28 8.71
CA PHE A 50 -7.40 -10.21 8.95
C PHE A 50 -7.09 -8.97 8.11
N PRO A 51 -8.11 -8.18 7.70
CA PRO A 51 -7.89 -6.86 7.11
C PRO A 51 -6.98 -6.03 8.02
N THR A 52 -5.95 -5.43 7.44
CA THR A 52 -5.11 -4.41 8.12
C THR A 52 -5.85 -3.09 8.12
#